data_AF-A0A3D3LFS7-F1
#
_entry.id   AF-A0A3D3LFS7-F1
#
_cell.length_a   1.000
_cell.length_b   1.000
_cell.length_c   1.000
_cell.angle_alpha   90.00
_cell.angle_beta   90.00
_cell.angle_gamma   90.00
#
_symmetry.space_group_name_H-M   'P 1'
#
loop_
_entity.id
_entity.type
_entity.pdbx_description
1 polymer ?
#
loop_
_entity_poly.entity_id
_entity_poly.type
_entity_poly.pdbx_seq_one_letter_code
_entity_poly.pdbx_strand_id
1 'polypeptide(L)'
;MKWEWWSSYLLAGDWARSLMQGGAYGKFQEGARKAIETGEKACAELFGDRHEEVMVFRTGAAWSGWFYNVAWDMTWVGIDKRERKAWLLCLTDTD
;
A
#
# COMPACT_ATOMS: atom_id res chain seq x y z
N MET A 1 -0.89 -18.83 -2.62
CA MET A 1 -0.80 -17.36 -2.54
C MET A 1 -2.18 -16.77 -2.76
N LYS A 2 -2.65 -15.87 -1.90
CA LYS A 2 -4.01 -15.30 -1.98
C LYS A 2 -3.93 -13.78 -2.12
N TRP A 3 -4.49 -13.26 -3.21
CA TRP A 3 -4.75 -11.84 -3.39
C TRP A 3 -6.15 -11.52 -2.89
N GLU A 4 -6.26 -10.44 -2.14
CA GLU A 4 -7.53 -9.90 -1.67
C GLU A 4 -7.93 -8.75 -2.58
N TRP A 5 -9.18 -8.74 -3.05
CA TRP A 5 -9.75 -7.53 -3.64
C TRP A 5 -9.86 -6.48 -2.54
N TRP A 6 -9.39 -5.28 -2.82
CA TRP A 6 -9.32 -4.19 -1.86
C TRP A 6 -9.93 -2.91 -2.43
N SER A 7 -10.14 -1.94 -1.56
CA SER A 7 -10.84 -0.71 -1.88
C SER A 7 -9.86 0.43 -2.10
N SER A 8 -9.97 1.12 -3.24
CA SER A 8 -9.25 2.37 -3.52
C SER A 8 -9.61 3.48 -2.53
N TYR A 9 -10.80 3.42 -1.92
CA TYR A 9 -11.26 4.38 -0.90
C TYR A 9 -10.59 4.18 0.46
N LEU A 10 -10.05 2.99 0.75
CA LEU A 10 -9.41 2.66 2.03
C LEU A 10 -7.88 2.69 1.96
N LEU A 11 -7.32 2.78 0.76
CA LEU A 11 -5.90 2.59 0.49
C LEU A 11 -5.00 3.57 1.25
N ALA A 12 -5.36 4.86 1.26
CA ALA A 12 -4.62 5.88 2.02
C ALA A 12 -4.55 5.53 3.52
N GLY A 13 -5.65 5.03 4.08
CA GLY A 13 -5.72 4.59 5.48
C GLY A 13 -4.87 3.35 5.76
N ASP A 14 -4.84 2.39 4.84
CA ASP A 14 -3.99 1.21 4.93
C ASP A 14 -2.49 1.58 4.95
N TRP A 15 -2.09 2.51 4.08
CA TRP A 15 -0.71 3.00 4.04
C TRP A 15 -0.35 3.81 5.29
N ALA A 16 -1.24 4.70 5.72
CA ALA A 16 -1.06 5.45 6.95
C ALA A 16 -0.92 4.53 8.17
N ARG A 17 -1.76 3.49 8.26
CA ARG A 17 -1.67 2.46 9.30
C ARG A 17 -0.33 1.75 9.24
N SER A 18 0.12 1.35 8.05
CA SER A 18 1.39 0.63 7.87
C SER A 18 2.59 1.48 8.33
N LEU A 19 2.61 2.77 7.97
CA LEU A 19 3.61 3.72 8.45
C LEU A 19 3.62 3.84 9.98
N MET A 20 2.44 3.91 10.60
CA MET A 20 2.30 4.04 12.05
C MET A 20 2.57 2.76 12.82
N GLN A 21 2.34 1.59 12.20
CA GLN A 21 2.68 0.30 12.78
C GLN A 21 4.20 0.09 12.78
N GLY A 22 4.88 0.52 11.72
CA GLY A 22 6.32 0.37 11.57
C GLY A 22 6.78 -1.08 11.36
N GLY A 23 8.09 -1.26 11.33
CA GLY A 23 8.79 -2.54 11.26
C GLY A 23 9.79 -2.73 12.41
N ALA A 24 10.71 -3.67 12.26
CA ALA A 24 11.71 -4.05 13.26
C ALA A 24 12.62 -2.89 13.68
N TYR A 25 12.94 -1.98 12.76
CA TYR A 25 13.87 -0.88 13.01
C TYR A 25 13.21 0.41 13.51
N GLY A 26 11.88 0.52 13.38
CA GLY A 26 11.15 1.71 13.82
C GLY A 26 9.86 1.93 13.06
N LYS A 27 9.20 3.04 13.41
CA LYS A 27 7.96 3.50 12.79
C LYS A 27 8.06 4.95 12.35
N PHE A 28 7.11 5.40 11.57
CA PHE A 28 6.99 6.79 11.16
C PHE A 28 6.82 7.72 12.37
N GLN A 29 7.69 8.73 12.50
CA GLN A 29 7.79 9.57 13.70
C GLN A 29 6.98 10.87 13.65
N GLU A 30 6.53 11.29 12.46
CA GLU A 30 5.79 12.56 12.31
C GLU A 30 4.32 12.48 12.79
N GLY A 31 3.89 11.31 13.26
CA GLY A 31 2.59 11.09 13.88
C GLY A 31 1.47 10.74 12.89
N ALA A 32 0.34 10.31 13.47
CA ALA A 32 -0.77 9.72 12.70
C ALA A 32 -1.40 10.67 11.68
N ARG A 33 -1.52 11.96 12.01
CA ARG A 33 -2.07 12.96 11.07
C ARG A 33 -1.21 13.06 9.81
N LYS A 34 0.11 13.11 9.97
CA LYS A 34 1.04 13.22 8.86
C LYS A 34 1.09 11.93 8.02
N ALA A 35 0.91 10.78 8.65
CA ALA A 35 0.79 9.50 7.95
C ALA A 35 -0.45 9.46 7.06
N ILE A 36 -1.60 9.95 7.55
CA ILE A 36 -2.84 10.06 6.77
C ILE A 36 -2.64 10.99 5.58
N GLU A 37 -2.13 12.21 5.81
CA GLU A 37 -1.85 13.18 4.73
C GLU A 37 -0.91 12.60 3.66
N THR A 38 0.10 11.84 4.09
CA THR A 38 1.04 11.17 3.18
C THR A 38 0.33 10.13 2.31
N GLY A 39 -0.53 9.30 2.90
CA GLY A 39 -1.33 8.30 2.18
C GLY A 39 -2.32 8.94 1.20
N GLU A 40 -3.02 9.99 1.62
CA GLU A 40 -3.95 10.75 0.79
C GLU A 40 -3.24 11.41 -0.39
N LYS A 41 -2.10 12.06 -0.14
CA LYS A 41 -1.27 12.66 -1.18
C LYS A 41 -0.80 11.63 -2.20
N ALA A 42 -0.29 10.48 -1.75
CA ALA A 42 0.14 9.42 -2.65
C ALA A 42 -1.01 8.88 -3.52
N CYS A 43 -2.20 8.70 -2.96
CA CYS A 43 -3.39 8.31 -3.70
C CYS A 43 -3.80 9.37 -4.75
N ALA A 44 -3.79 10.65 -4.35
CA ALA A 44 -4.09 11.77 -5.25
C ALA A 44 -3.10 11.85 -6.43
N GLU A 45 -1.81 11.62 -6.19
CA GLU A 45 -0.79 11.58 -7.24
C GLU A 45 -0.93 10.38 -8.17
N LEU A 46 -1.26 9.19 -7.64
CA LEU A 46 -1.39 7.97 -8.43
C LEU A 46 -2.65 7.96 -9.29
N PHE A 47 -3.79 8.42 -8.75
CA PHE A 47 -5.07 8.28 -9.44
C PHE A 47 -6.07 9.44 -9.28
N GLY A 48 -5.75 10.48 -8.51
CA GLY A 48 -6.64 11.62 -8.28
C GLY A 48 -8.04 11.17 -7.81
N ASP A 49 -9.09 11.72 -8.41
CA ASP A 49 -10.49 11.37 -8.06
C ASP A 49 -11.01 10.09 -8.71
N ARG A 50 -10.18 9.32 -9.43
CA ARG A 50 -10.61 8.18 -10.25
C ARG A 50 -10.85 6.89 -9.46
N HIS A 51 -11.33 6.97 -8.22
CA HIS A 51 -11.49 5.81 -7.33
C HIS A 51 -12.28 4.64 -7.94
N GLU A 52 -13.35 4.93 -8.69
CA GLU A 52 -14.20 3.93 -9.36
C GLU A 52 -13.51 3.22 -10.54
N GLU A 53 -12.45 3.84 -11.08
CA GLU A 53 -11.67 3.29 -12.19
C GLU A 53 -10.40 2.57 -11.73
N VAL A 54 -10.06 2.67 -10.44
CA VAL A 54 -8.91 1.99 -9.86
C VAL A 54 -9.34 0.73 -9.14
N MET A 55 -8.83 -0.40 -9.62
CA MET A 55 -8.91 -1.67 -8.92
C MET A 55 -7.69 -1.81 -8.02
N VAL A 56 -7.90 -2.16 -6.76
CA VAL A 56 -6.81 -2.42 -5.81
C VAL A 56 -6.86 -3.87 -5.37
N PHE A 57 -5.70 -4.49 -5.30
CA PHE A 57 -5.51 -5.80 -4.70
C PHE A 57 -4.39 -5.73 -3.67
N ARG A 58 -4.44 -6.60 -2.67
CA ARG A 58 -3.34 -6.71 -1.71
C ARG A 58 -3.03 -8.14 -1.32
N THR A 59 -1.83 -8.36 -0.82
CA THR A 59 -1.41 -9.63 -0.22
C THR A 59 -0.27 -9.41 0.75
N GLY A 60 -0.28 -10.15 1.86
CA GLY A 60 0.88 -10.26 2.76
C GLY A 60 1.72 -11.50 2.52
N ALA A 61 1.47 -12.25 1.44
CA ALA A 61 2.23 -13.44 1.11
C ALA A 61 3.52 -13.10 0.35
N ALA A 62 4.63 -13.75 0.68
CA ALA A 62 5.85 -13.70 -0.11
C ALA A 62 5.64 -14.36 -1.49
N TRP A 63 5.54 -13.55 -2.53
CA TRP A 63 5.18 -14.01 -3.88
C TRP A 63 6.32 -14.00 -4.89
N SER A 64 7.45 -13.47 -4.48
CA SER A 64 8.72 -13.54 -5.19
C SER A 64 9.83 -13.80 -4.17
N GLY A 65 11.02 -14.20 -4.65
CA GLY A 65 12.18 -14.44 -3.79
C GLY A 65 12.75 -13.19 -3.12
N TRP A 66 12.17 -12.01 -3.35
CA TRP A 66 12.56 -10.77 -2.67
C TRP A 66 11.92 -10.62 -1.28
N PHE A 67 10.78 -11.27 -1.04
CA PHE A 67 10.12 -11.28 0.28
C PHE A 67 10.58 -12.49 1.09
N TYR A 68 10.94 -12.27 2.36
CA TYR A 68 11.34 -13.35 3.27
C TYR A 68 10.20 -13.86 4.16
N ASN A 69 8.94 -13.56 3.81
CA ASN A 69 7.73 -14.03 4.49
C ASN A 69 7.71 -13.60 5.97
N VAL A 70 8.06 -12.35 6.22
CA VAL A 70 8.09 -11.75 7.56
C VAL A 70 6.73 -11.14 7.88
N ALA A 71 6.41 -10.99 9.16
CA ALA A 71 5.09 -10.54 9.64
C ALA A 71 4.63 -9.17 9.10
N TRP A 72 5.53 -8.37 8.52
CA TRP A 72 5.25 -7.03 7.98
C TRP A 72 5.17 -6.97 6.46
N ASP A 73 5.36 -8.10 5.76
CA ASP A 73 5.28 -8.13 4.30
C ASP A 73 3.89 -7.72 3.84
N MET A 74 3.83 -6.75 2.93
CA MET A 74 2.60 -6.31 2.32
C MET A 74 2.86 -5.81 0.91
N THR A 75 2.01 -6.22 -0.02
CA THR A 75 2.02 -5.72 -1.38
C THR A 75 0.64 -5.20 -1.72
N TRP A 76 0.58 -4.00 -2.29
CA TRP A 76 -0.61 -3.46 -2.94
C TRP A 76 -0.36 -3.34 -4.44
N VAL A 77 -1.30 -3.82 -5.24
CA VAL A 77 -1.36 -3.65 -6.69
C VAL A 77 -2.51 -2.71 -6.99
N GLY A 78 -2.26 -1.68 -7.78
CA GLY A 78 -3.33 -0.86 -8.34
C GLY A 78 -3.34 -0.92 -9.86
N ILE A 79 -4.53 -0.97 -10.43
CA ILE A 79 -4.76 -0.93 -11.87
C ILE A 79 -5.75 0.20 -12.16
N ASP A 80 -5.25 1.28 -12.76
CA ASP A 80 -6.08 2.38 -13.29
C ASP A 80 -6.51 2.02 -14.70
N LYS A 81 -7.78 1.60 -14.84
CA LYS A 81 -8.35 1.18 -16.13
C LYS A 81 -8.41 2.32 -17.14
N ARG A 82 -8.61 3.56 -16.67
CA ARG A 82 -8.79 4.74 -17.51
C ARG A 82 -7.47 5.20 -18.11
N GLU A 83 -6.42 5.23 -17.29
CA GLU A 83 -5.08 5.62 -17.73
C GLU A 83 -4.26 4.46 -18.32
N ARG A 84 -4.78 3.22 -18.21
CA ARG A 84 -4.07 1.98 -18.62
C ARG A 84 -2.72 1.84 -17.92
N LYS A 85 -2.68 2.19 -16.63
CA LYS A 85 -1.48 2.11 -15.78
C LYS A 85 -1.68 1.09 -14.69
N ALA A 86 -0.61 0.36 -14.38
CA ALA A 86 -0.53 -0.48 -13.20
C ALA A 86 0.63 0.01 -12.32
N TRP A 87 0.44 -0.07 -11.02
CA TRP A 87 1.46 0.24 -10.03
C TRP A 87 1.47 -0.82 -8.93
N LEU A 88 2.61 -0.89 -8.26
CA LEU A 88 2.87 -1.82 -7.18
C LEU A 88 3.56 -1.06 -6.05
N LEU A 89 3.02 -1.16 -4.85
CA LEU A 89 3.73 -0.76 -3.63
C LEU A 89 4.06 -2.02 -2.85
N CYS A 90 5.34 -2.22 -2.59
CA CYS A 90 5.78 -3.31 -1.75
C CYS A 90 6.40 -2.78 -0.46
N LEU A 91 6.00 -3.38 0.64
CA LEU A 91 6.52 -3.18 1.98
C LEU A 91 7.12 -4.50 2.44
N THR A 92 8.37 -4.45 2.88
CA THR A 92 9.06 -5.55 3.54
C THR A 92 10.06 -4.96 4.53
N ASP A 93 10.37 -5.73 5.55
CA ASP A 93 11.30 -5.37 6.62
C ASP A 93 12.36 -6.47 6.70
N THR A 94 13.12 -6.55 5.63
CA THR A 94 14.19 -7.53 5.41
C THR A 94 15.37 -6.78 4.83
N ASP A 95 16.52 -6.92 5.45
CA ASP A 95 17.81 -6.40 5.00
C ASP A 95 18.45 -7.26 3.90
#